data_AF-A0A415MEC1-F1
#
_entry.id   AF-A0A415MEC1-F1
#
_cell.length_a   1.000
_cell.length_b   1.000
_cell.length_c   1.000
_cell.angle_alpha   90.00
_cell.angle_beta   90.00
_cell.angle_gamma   90.00
#
_symmetry.space_group_name_H-M   'P 1'
#
loop_
_entity.id
_entity.type
_entity.pdbx_description
1 polymer ?
#
loop_
_entity_poly.entity_id
_entity_poly.type
_entity_poly.pdbx_seq_one_letter_code
_entity_poly.pdbx_strand_id
1 'polypeptide(L)'
;MYPEYDDFYEPSEGEMFFDEMKEKFREILREDVNSEINRLTEENAELRQKVKEYNDKNLNLSCRERDLQYKMDNYKREVENDFYNKTMEEVFEKLLEDSEVWYAEHVPHEKPKCNLCNEERKLVAVYPNGETVTKECECSRPTYIYEPVISLNKEIKFHKAYKPRYSDKKKIYFTKNHRPNKDYADAYDYYSEFRIENIFDDFNDDVIAYHNGKRYGEKIAFRSKEACQKYCDWLNVNEEYK
;
A
#
# COMPACT_ATOMS: atom_id res chain seq x y z
N MET A 1 -65.66 -42.93 -87.19
CA MET A 1 -65.81 -44.04 -86.23
C MET A 1 -64.88 -45.16 -86.71
N TYR A 2 -63.68 -45.22 -86.13
CA TYR A 2 -62.80 -46.40 -86.16
C TYR A 2 -62.21 -46.52 -84.74
N PRO A 3 -62.06 -47.73 -84.19
CA PRO A 3 -61.98 -47.95 -82.75
C PRO A 3 -60.65 -47.44 -82.19
N GLU A 4 -60.73 -46.69 -81.09
CA GLU A 4 -59.63 -46.55 -80.15
C GLU A 4 -59.32 -47.95 -79.62
N TYR A 5 -58.29 -48.60 -80.17
CA TYR A 5 -57.62 -49.70 -79.49
C TYR A 5 -56.79 -49.06 -78.38
N ASP A 6 -57.42 -48.95 -77.22
CA ASP A 6 -56.74 -48.77 -75.95
C ASP A 6 -55.96 -50.08 -75.73
N ASP A 7 -54.74 -50.14 -76.26
CA ASP A 7 -53.81 -51.25 -76.06
C ASP A 7 -53.42 -51.23 -74.57
N PHE A 8 -54.25 -51.90 -73.76
CA PHE A 8 -53.95 -52.15 -72.36
C PHE A 8 -52.68 -52.99 -72.29
N TYR A 9 -51.58 -52.34 -71.91
CA TYR A 9 -50.32 -53.00 -71.62
C TYR A 9 -50.52 -53.97 -70.46
N GLU A 10 -50.47 -55.27 -70.74
CA GLU A 10 -50.52 -56.33 -69.75
C GLU A 10 -49.10 -56.88 -69.55
N PRO A 11 -48.48 -56.66 -68.37
CA PRO A 11 -47.11 -57.10 -68.11
C PRO A 11 -46.98 -58.61 -68.26
N SER A 12 -45.88 -59.05 -68.87
CA SER A 12 -45.59 -60.49 -68.94
C SER A 12 -45.22 -61.05 -67.56
N GLU A 13 -45.43 -62.35 -67.32
CA GLU A 13 -45.07 -63.03 -66.06
C GLU A 13 -43.58 -62.80 -65.67
N GLY A 14 -42.69 -62.73 -66.67
CA GLY A 14 -41.29 -62.40 -66.46
C GLY A 14 -41.06 -60.97 -65.99
N GLU A 15 -41.80 -59.99 -66.52
CA GLU A 15 -41.73 -58.59 -66.08
C GLU A 15 -42.25 -58.41 -64.67
N MET A 16 -43.35 -59.08 -64.33
CA MET A 16 -43.88 -59.11 -62.96
C MET A 16 -42.86 -59.68 -61.97
N PHE A 17 -42.17 -60.76 -62.35
CA PHE A 17 -41.10 -61.36 -61.52
C PHE A 17 -39.90 -60.41 -61.34
N PHE A 18 -39.45 -59.74 -62.39
CA PHE A 18 -38.35 -58.78 -62.29
C PHE A 18 -38.71 -57.55 -61.44
N ASP A 19 -39.94 -57.06 -61.54
CA ASP A 19 -40.39 -55.93 -60.73
C ASP A 19 -40.55 -56.32 -59.25
N GLU A 20 -41.04 -57.53 -58.95
CA GLU A 20 -41.06 -58.06 -57.58
C GLU A 20 -39.65 -58.18 -57.01
N MET A 21 -38.68 -58.68 -57.80
CA MET A 21 -37.28 -58.74 -57.38
C MET A 21 -36.70 -57.36 -57.12
N LYS A 22 -36.93 -56.38 -58.01
CA LYS A 22 -36.45 -54.99 -57.81
C LYS A 22 -37.01 -54.39 -56.53
N GLU A 23 -38.28 -54.63 -56.23
CA GLU A 23 -38.89 -54.09 -55.02
C GLU A 23 -38.32 -54.75 -53.77
N LYS A 24 -38.16 -56.07 -53.76
CA LYS A 24 -37.46 -56.79 -52.66
C LYS A 24 -36.04 -56.29 -52.45
N PHE A 25 -35.27 -56.05 -53.52
CA PHE A 25 -33.92 -55.48 -53.40
C PHE A 25 -33.93 -54.05 -52.86
N ARG A 26 -34.91 -53.22 -53.26
CA ARG A 26 -35.08 -51.87 -52.73
C ARG A 26 -35.44 -51.88 -51.25
N GLU A 27 -36.29 -52.81 -50.83
CA GLU A 27 -36.67 -52.98 -49.42
C GLU A 27 -35.44 -53.37 -48.59
N ILE A 28 -34.69 -54.41 -49.00
CA ILE A 28 -33.48 -54.85 -48.30
C ILE A 28 -32.45 -53.71 -48.20
N LEU A 29 -32.19 -53.00 -49.29
CA LEU A 29 -31.26 -51.87 -49.28
C LEU A 29 -31.75 -50.72 -48.40
N ARG A 30 -33.05 -50.44 -48.41
CA ARG A 30 -33.64 -49.40 -47.56
C ARG A 30 -33.55 -49.77 -46.08
N GLU A 31 -33.79 -51.03 -45.74
CA GLU A 31 -33.64 -51.55 -44.37
C GLU A 31 -32.19 -51.46 -43.90
N ASP A 32 -31.23 -51.92 -44.71
CA ASP A 32 -29.80 -51.89 -44.38
C ASP A 32 -29.30 -50.45 -44.18
N VAL A 33 -29.60 -49.55 -45.12
CA VAL A 33 -29.25 -48.12 -45.02
C VAL A 33 -29.90 -47.46 -43.80
N ASN A 34 -31.18 -47.75 -43.53
CA ASN A 34 -31.86 -47.20 -42.36
C ASN A 34 -31.25 -47.73 -41.05
N SER A 35 -30.88 -49.01 -41.00
CA SER A 35 -30.24 -49.62 -39.83
C SER A 35 -28.89 -48.96 -39.53
N GLU A 36 -28.10 -48.70 -40.57
CA GLU A 36 -26.80 -48.06 -40.46
C GLU A 36 -26.92 -46.58 -40.05
N ILE A 37 -27.89 -45.85 -40.63
CA ILE A 37 -28.18 -44.47 -40.24
C ILE A 37 -28.59 -44.40 -38.76
N ASN A 38 -29.44 -45.33 -38.29
CA ASN A 38 -29.86 -45.36 -36.89
C ASN A 38 -28.67 -45.63 -35.97
N ARG A 39 -27.84 -46.63 -36.30
CA ARG A 39 -26.62 -46.95 -35.54
C ARG A 39 -25.67 -45.75 -35.47
N LEU A 40 -25.39 -45.10 -36.60
CA LEU A 40 -24.52 -43.93 -36.66
C LEU A 40 -25.12 -42.72 -35.91
N THR A 41 -26.45 -42.61 -35.86
CA THR A 41 -27.14 -41.55 -35.13
C THR A 41 -27.00 -41.76 -33.62
N GLU A 42 -27.18 -42.99 -33.14
CA GLU A 42 -26.99 -43.37 -31.73
C GLU A 42 -25.53 -43.16 -31.30
N GLU A 43 -24.57 -43.64 -32.10
CA GLU A 43 -23.14 -43.49 -31.80
C GLU A 43 -22.73 -42.00 -31.78
N ASN A 44 -23.22 -41.19 -32.73
CA ASN A 44 -22.97 -39.75 -32.72
C ASN A 44 -23.57 -39.07 -31.48
N ALA A 45 -24.74 -39.49 -31.01
CA ALA A 45 -25.36 -38.95 -29.80
C ALA A 45 -24.51 -39.27 -28.56
N GLU A 46 -24.03 -40.52 -28.43
CA GLU A 46 -23.14 -40.92 -27.34
C GLU A 46 -21.81 -40.17 -27.37
N LEU A 47 -21.19 -40.04 -28.55
CA LEU A 47 -19.93 -39.31 -28.70
C LEU A 47 -20.08 -37.84 -28.31
N ARG A 48 -21.17 -37.19 -28.74
CA ARG A 48 -21.47 -35.81 -28.34
C ARG A 48 -21.64 -35.68 -26.83
N GLN A 49 -22.28 -36.64 -26.18
CA GLN A 49 -22.41 -36.66 -24.73
C GLN A 49 -21.04 -36.80 -24.05
N LYS A 50 -20.22 -37.76 -24.47
CA LYS A 50 -18.87 -37.99 -23.92
C LYS A 50 -17.98 -36.76 -24.09
N VAL A 51 -18.02 -36.10 -25.25
CA VAL A 51 -17.27 -34.87 -25.51
C VAL A 51 -17.71 -33.74 -24.58
N LYS A 52 -19.03 -33.60 -24.37
CA LYS A 52 -19.57 -32.60 -23.44
C LYS A 52 -19.08 -32.85 -22.01
N GLU A 53 -19.19 -34.09 -21.52
CA GLU A 53 -18.73 -34.46 -20.18
C GLU A 53 -17.22 -34.24 -19.99
N TYR A 54 -16.42 -34.56 -21.01
CA TYR A 54 -14.97 -34.31 -21.00
C TYR A 54 -14.67 -32.81 -20.90
N ASN A 55 -15.34 -31.98 -21.71
CA ASN A 55 -15.15 -30.54 -21.69
C ASN A 55 -15.56 -29.92 -20.34
N ASP A 56 -16.67 -30.38 -19.76
CA ASP A 56 -17.14 -29.92 -18.44
C ASP A 56 -16.14 -30.28 -17.34
N LYS A 57 -15.58 -31.50 -17.36
CA LYS A 57 -14.52 -31.93 -16.43
C LYS A 57 -13.25 -31.11 -16.61
N ASN A 58 -12.83 -30.87 -17.85
CA ASN A 58 -11.62 -30.11 -18.14
C ASN A 58 -11.74 -28.65 -17.66
N LEU A 59 -12.92 -28.04 -17.85
CA LEU A 59 -13.22 -26.71 -17.32
C LEU A 59 -13.15 -26.69 -15.78
N ASN A 60 -13.72 -27.70 -15.12
CA ASN A 60 -13.68 -27.82 -13.66
C ASN A 60 -12.24 -27.93 -13.14
N LEU A 61 -11.41 -28.77 -13.78
CA LEU A 61 -10.00 -28.92 -13.43
C LEU A 61 -9.24 -27.61 -13.61
N SER A 62 -9.40 -26.92 -14.75
CA SER A 62 -8.73 -25.64 -14.99
C SER A 62 -9.12 -24.56 -13.96
N CYS A 63 -10.40 -24.51 -13.56
CA CYS A 63 -10.84 -23.62 -12.49
C CYS A 63 -10.18 -23.96 -11.15
N ARG A 64 -10.05 -25.25 -10.83
CA ARG A 64 -9.45 -25.72 -9.57
C ARG A 64 -7.94 -25.50 -9.52
N GLU A 65 -7.24 -25.69 -10.63
CA GLU A 65 -5.81 -25.34 -10.75
C GLU A 65 -5.58 -23.85 -10.50
N ARG A 66 -6.44 -23.00 -11.06
CA ARG A 66 -6.36 -21.55 -10.86
C ARG A 66 -6.60 -21.17 -9.39
N ASP A 67 -7.60 -21.77 -8.74
CA ASP A 67 -7.89 -21.56 -7.32
C ASP A 67 -6.70 -21.99 -6.43
N LEU A 68 -6.09 -23.14 -6.73
CA LEU A 68 -4.90 -23.61 -6.02
C LEU A 68 -3.71 -22.67 -6.20
N GLN A 69 -3.50 -22.17 -7.42
CA GLN A 69 -2.44 -21.21 -7.70
C GLN A 69 -2.63 -19.92 -6.90
N TYR A 70 -3.86 -19.37 -6.88
CA TYR A 70 -4.17 -18.19 -6.08
C TYR A 70 -3.95 -18.42 -4.57
N LYS A 71 -4.36 -19.57 -4.04
CA LYS A 71 -4.13 -19.94 -2.64
C LYS A 71 -2.64 -20.03 -2.34
N MET A 72 -1.86 -20.68 -3.20
CA MET A 72 -0.41 -20.80 -3.01
C MET A 72 0.28 -19.43 -3.00
N ASP A 73 -0.11 -18.53 -3.90
CA ASP A 73 0.46 -17.18 -3.96
C ASP A 73 0.05 -16.34 -2.74
N ASN A 74 -1.18 -16.49 -2.24
CA ASN A 74 -1.61 -15.87 -0.99
C ASN A 74 -0.82 -16.39 0.21
N TYR A 75 -0.66 -17.72 0.34
CA TYR A 75 0.13 -18.31 1.42
C TYR A 75 1.59 -17.86 1.39
N LYS A 76 2.21 -17.77 0.21
CA LYS A 76 3.57 -17.22 0.08
C LYS A 76 3.65 -15.79 0.62
N ARG A 77 2.70 -14.93 0.25
CA ARG A 77 2.64 -13.55 0.74
C ARG A 77 2.41 -13.48 2.24
N GLU A 78 1.55 -14.33 2.79
CA GLU A 78 1.29 -14.40 4.24
C GLU A 78 2.54 -14.82 5.00
N VAL A 79 3.22 -15.88 4.56
CA VAL A 79 4.45 -16.36 5.20
C VAL A 79 5.56 -15.31 5.11
N GLU A 80 5.73 -14.65 3.96
CA GLU A 80 6.67 -13.55 3.82
C GLU A 80 6.31 -12.40 4.77
N ASN A 81 5.06 -11.96 4.78
CA ASN A 81 4.60 -10.89 5.68
C ASN A 81 4.83 -11.25 7.14
N ASP A 82 4.49 -12.47 7.57
CA ASP A 82 4.66 -12.92 8.96
C ASP A 82 6.12 -13.04 9.35
N PHE A 83 6.98 -13.58 8.48
CA PHE A 83 8.42 -13.65 8.73
C PHE A 83 9.02 -12.24 8.86
N TYR A 84 8.72 -11.35 7.90
CA TYR A 84 9.21 -9.98 7.96
C TYR A 84 8.64 -9.20 9.15
N ASN A 85 7.36 -9.37 9.49
CA ASN A 85 6.77 -8.70 10.64
C ASN A 85 7.42 -9.17 11.94
N LYS A 86 7.59 -10.49 12.14
CA LYS A 86 8.26 -11.02 13.34
C LYS A 86 9.72 -10.60 13.46
N THR A 87 10.50 -10.74 12.39
CA THR A 87 11.91 -10.33 12.39
C THR A 87 12.06 -8.83 12.60
N MET A 88 11.16 -8.02 12.01
CA MET A 88 11.18 -6.57 12.23
C MET A 88 10.74 -6.24 13.66
N GLU A 89 9.66 -6.83 14.18
CA GLU A 89 9.22 -6.66 15.57
C GLU A 89 10.36 -6.98 16.55
N GLU A 90 11.06 -8.12 16.40
CA GLU A 90 12.18 -8.51 17.27
C GLU A 90 13.39 -7.57 17.16
N VAL A 91 13.70 -7.08 15.95
CA VAL A 91 14.80 -6.11 15.73
C VAL A 91 14.43 -4.73 16.27
N PHE A 92 13.18 -4.31 16.11
CA PHE A 92 12.70 -3.01 16.57
C PHE A 92 12.34 -2.97 18.04
N GLU A 93 12.00 -4.08 18.68
CA GLU A 93 11.80 -4.15 20.13
C GLU A 93 13.06 -3.67 20.86
N LYS A 94 14.24 -4.08 20.40
CA LYS A 94 15.54 -3.60 20.91
C LYS A 94 15.80 -2.11 20.61
N LEU A 95 15.32 -1.61 19.47
CA LEU A 95 15.42 -0.18 19.11
C LEU A 95 14.39 0.69 19.84
N LEU A 96 13.27 0.09 20.28
CA LEU A 96 12.24 0.70 21.10
C LEU A 96 12.61 0.68 22.58
N GLU A 97 13.40 -0.28 23.07
CA GLU A 97 14.03 -0.17 24.40
C GLU A 97 14.98 1.04 24.46
N ASP A 98 15.59 1.39 23.33
CA ASP A 98 16.39 2.60 23.14
C ASP A 98 15.53 3.86 22.84
N SER A 99 14.20 3.80 23.02
CA SER A 99 13.26 4.85 22.57
C SER A 99 13.21 6.12 23.40
N GLU A 100 13.74 6.10 24.62
CA GLU A 100 13.81 7.27 25.49
C GLU A 100 15.15 7.97 25.29
N VAL A 101 15.14 9.00 24.45
CA VAL A 101 16.34 9.76 24.14
C VAL A 101 16.13 11.24 24.38
N TRP A 102 17.17 11.89 24.88
CA TRP A 102 17.20 13.30 25.17
C TRP A 102 17.88 14.05 24.02
N TYR A 103 17.30 15.16 23.57
CA TYR A 103 17.89 15.97 22.52
C TYR A 103 17.77 17.46 22.86
N ALA A 104 18.65 18.28 22.28
CA ALA A 104 18.61 19.72 22.49
C ALA A 104 17.51 20.38 21.65
N GLU A 105 16.60 21.09 22.32
CA GLU A 105 15.57 21.92 21.68
C GLU A 105 15.77 23.39 22.05
N HIS A 106 15.51 24.28 21.10
CA HIS A 106 15.63 25.72 21.29
C HIS A 106 14.32 26.29 21.84
N VAL A 107 14.22 26.40 23.18
CA VAL A 107 12.96 26.70 23.87
C VAL A 107 12.87 28.19 24.21
N PRO A 108 11.73 28.86 23.94
CA PRO A 108 11.53 30.27 24.27
C PRO A 108 11.26 30.45 25.77
N HIS A 109 12.06 31.29 26.42
CA HIS A 109 11.86 31.77 27.78
C HIS A 109 11.49 33.25 27.79
N GLU A 110 10.51 33.61 28.61
CA GLU A 110 10.12 35.01 28.79
C GLU A 110 11.22 35.79 29.52
N LYS A 111 11.59 36.94 28.97
CA LYS A 111 12.45 37.89 29.66
C LYS A 111 11.72 38.55 30.82
N PRO A 112 12.43 39.05 31.85
CA PRO A 112 11.85 39.95 32.83
C PRO A 112 11.22 41.19 32.15
N LYS A 113 10.08 41.65 32.66
CA LYS A 113 9.41 42.85 32.14
C LYS A 113 10.27 44.09 32.41
N CYS A 114 10.42 44.96 31.42
CA CYS A 114 11.11 46.23 31.59
C CYS A 114 10.17 47.32 32.12
N ASN A 115 10.75 48.38 32.70
CA ASN A 115 9.97 49.49 33.25
C ASN A 115 9.40 50.45 32.19
N LEU A 116 9.75 50.27 30.92
CA LEU A 116 9.38 51.20 29.83
C LEU A 116 8.10 50.80 29.09
N CYS A 117 7.62 49.58 29.29
CA CYS A 117 6.45 49.05 28.59
C CYS A 117 5.24 48.90 29.50
N ASN A 118 4.05 48.87 28.92
CA ASN A 118 2.82 48.57 29.63
C ASN A 118 2.73 47.09 30.02
N GLU A 119 1.61 46.69 30.65
CA GLU A 119 1.36 45.29 31.06
C GLU A 119 1.41 44.29 29.91
N GLU A 120 1.03 44.71 28.70
CA GLU A 120 1.09 43.88 27.49
C GLU A 120 2.49 43.84 26.85
N ARG A 121 3.51 44.37 27.52
CA ARG A 121 4.88 44.52 27.00
C ARG A 121 4.93 45.32 25.69
N LYS A 122 4.09 46.36 25.57
CA LYS A 122 4.06 47.31 24.46
C LYS A 122 4.49 48.71 24.90
N LEU A 123 5.18 49.41 24.02
CA LEU A 123 5.48 50.84 24.09
C LEU A 123 4.30 51.59 23.46
N VAL A 124 3.74 52.55 24.19
CA VAL A 124 2.57 53.33 23.77
C VAL A 124 3.00 54.78 23.60
N ALA A 125 2.82 55.32 22.39
CA ALA A 125 3.02 56.74 22.09
C ALA A 125 1.70 57.35 21.67
N VAL A 126 1.34 58.48 22.28
CA VAL A 126 0.11 59.24 21.96
C VAL A 126 0.53 60.50 21.22
N TYR A 127 0.07 60.67 19.99
CA TYR A 127 0.32 61.85 19.17
C TYR A 127 -0.56 63.02 19.62
N PRO A 128 -0.16 64.28 19.33
CA PRO A 128 -0.94 65.46 19.67
C PRO A 128 -2.36 65.51 19.08
N ASN A 129 -2.61 64.76 17.99
CA ASN A 129 -3.92 64.61 17.36
C ASN A 129 -4.82 63.55 18.05
N GLY A 130 -4.36 62.92 19.13
CA GLY A 130 -5.07 61.87 19.86
C GLY A 130 -4.85 60.46 19.32
N GLU A 131 -4.12 60.28 18.23
CA GLU A 131 -3.79 58.96 17.71
C GLU A 131 -2.80 58.24 18.63
N THR A 132 -3.02 56.95 18.86
CA THR A 132 -2.13 56.14 19.68
C THR A 132 -1.43 55.11 18.81
N VAL A 133 -0.09 55.11 18.83
CA VAL A 133 0.73 54.09 18.19
C VAL A 133 1.33 53.19 19.24
N THR A 134 1.23 51.88 19.00
CA THR A 134 1.81 50.86 19.85
C THR A 134 2.93 50.14 19.11
N LYS A 135 4.00 49.82 19.83
CA LYS A 135 5.14 49.04 19.34
C LYS A 135 5.47 47.96 20.35
N GLU A 136 5.79 46.75 19.91
CA GLU A 136 6.27 45.71 20.81
C GLU A 136 7.57 46.14 21.49
N CYS A 137 7.64 45.93 22.81
CA CYS A 137 8.87 46.16 23.55
C CYS A 137 9.86 45.03 23.31
N GLU A 138 11.16 45.33 23.35
CA GLU A 138 12.21 44.31 23.24
C GLU A 138 12.14 43.25 24.34
N CYS A 139 11.62 43.59 25.53
CA CYS A 139 11.37 42.62 26.60
C CYS A 139 10.19 41.67 26.30
N SER A 140 9.39 41.93 25.26
CA SER A 140 8.36 41.01 24.77
C SER A 140 8.97 39.85 23.97
N ARG A 141 10.14 40.07 23.34
CA ARG A 141 10.82 39.01 22.58
C ARG A 141 11.42 37.98 23.53
N PRO A 142 11.06 36.69 23.41
CA PRO A 142 11.63 35.66 24.26
C PRO A 142 13.13 35.53 24.00
N THR A 143 13.87 35.13 25.04
CA THR A 143 15.22 34.58 24.87
C THR A 143 15.06 33.10 24.59
N TYR A 144 15.75 32.58 23.60
CA TYR A 144 15.76 31.15 23.36
C TYR A 144 16.97 30.53 24.06
N ILE A 145 16.74 29.40 24.72
CA ILE A 145 17.75 28.65 25.45
C ILE A 145 17.62 27.19 25.02
N TYR A 146 18.75 26.53 24.78
CA TYR A 146 18.75 25.09 24.55
C TYR A 146 18.54 24.37 25.87
N GLU A 147 17.55 23.49 25.91
CA GLU A 147 17.31 22.60 27.04
C GLU A 147 17.10 21.16 26.57
N PRO A 148 17.44 20.17 27.43
CA PRO A 148 17.23 18.77 27.10
C PRO A 148 15.74 18.43 27.13
N VAL A 149 15.22 18.01 25.98
CA VAL A 149 13.83 17.55 25.82
C VAL A 149 13.85 16.05 25.54
N ILE A 150 12.97 15.31 26.21
CA ILE A 150 12.82 13.87 25.99
C ILE A 150 11.97 13.59 24.75
N SER A 151 12.46 12.71 23.89
CA SER A 151 11.68 12.03 22.87
C SER A 151 11.39 10.62 23.38
N LEU A 152 10.12 10.27 23.47
CA LEU A 152 9.61 8.93 23.74
C LEU A 152 9.18 8.31 22.41
N ASN A 153 9.95 7.41 21.80
CA ASN A 153 9.50 6.82 20.53
C ASN A 153 8.33 5.86 20.78
N LYS A 154 7.09 6.36 20.68
CA LYS A 154 5.87 5.61 21.01
C LYS A 154 5.31 4.77 19.87
N GLU A 155 5.76 4.97 18.63
CA GLU A 155 5.20 4.26 17.48
C GLU A 155 6.16 4.21 16.29
N ILE A 156 6.32 3.02 15.70
CA ILE A 156 6.96 2.83 14.39
C ILE A 156 5.84 2.77 13.35
N LYS A 157 5.79 3.77 12.46
CA LYS A 157 4.78 3.80 11.39
C LYS A 157 5.34 3.27 10.08
N PHE A 158 4.66 2.28 9.53
CA PHE A 158 4.89 1.80 8.17
C PHE A 158 4.03 2.62 7.21
N HIS A 159 4.64 3.55 6.47
CA HIS A 159 3.88 4.32 5.48
C HIS A 159 3.45 3.39 4.33
N LYS A 160 2.13 3.31 4.09
CA LYS A 160 1.57 2.78 2.84
C LYS A 160 1.78 3.85 1.77
N ALA A 161 2.72 3.66 0.85
CA ALA A 161 2.83 4.59 -0.27
C ALA A 161 1.50 4.63 -1.04
N TYR A 162 1.06 5.82 -1.40
CA TYR A 162 -0.19 6.04 -2.12
C TYR A 162 0.00 5.71 -3.61
N LYS A 163 0.25 4.43 -3.93
CA LYS A 163 -0.06 3.71 -5.19
C LYS A 163 0.69 2.36 -5.24
N PRO A 164 -0.01 1.22 -5.11
CA PRO A 164 0.62 -0.09 -5.05
C PRO A 164 0.91 -0.58 -6.48
N ARG A 165 2.02 -0.17 -7.09
CA ARG A 165 2.48 -0.82 -8.33
C ARG A 165 3.97 -1.09 -8.46
N TYR A 166 4.84 -0.47 -7.66
CA TYR A 166 6.28 -0.70 -7.80
C TYR A 166 6.99 -0.55 -6.47
N SER A 167 7.61 -1.64 -6.01
CA SER A 167 8.73 -1.68 -5.04
C SER A 167 8.74 -0.56 -4.01
N ASP A 168 7.75 -0.54 -3.13
CA ASP A 168 7.75 0.37 -1.99
C ASP A 168 8.72 -0.19 -0.96
N LYS A 169 9.98 0.25 -1.04
CA LYS A 169 10.86 0.20 0.13
C LYS A 169 10.13 0.94 1.25
N LYS A 170 9.59 0.19 2.20
CA LYS A 170 8.99 0.72 3.43
C LYS A 170 10.06 1.59 4.10
N LYS A 171 9.86 2.91 4.06
CA LYS A 171 10.73 3.87 4.75
C LYS A 171 10.28 3.95 6.21
N ILE A 172 11.24 3.84 7.12
CA ILE A 172 11.05 3.98 8.56
C ILE A 172 11.20 5.46 8.89
N TYR A 173 10.25 6.01 9.65
CA TYR A 173 10.30 7.40 10.09
C TYR A 173 10.06 7.49 11.60
N PHE A 174 10.81 8.37 12.26
CA PHE A 174 10.64 8.71 13.67
C PHE A 174 9.69 9.91 13.79
N THR A 175 8.65 9.79 14.61
CA THR A 175 7.68 10.88 14.82
C THR A 175 8.08 11.76 16.02
N LYS A 176 7.95 13.08 15.87
CA LYS A 176 8.08 14.06 16.98
C LYS A 176 7.07 13.76 18.09
N ASN A 177 7.49 13.86 19.34
CA ASN A 177 6.60 13.83 20.52
C ASN A 177 5.96 15.17 20.85
N HIS A 178 6.43 16.25 20.24
CA HIS A 178 5.85 17.57 20.43
C HIS A 178 5.04 17.97 19.19
N ARG A 179 3.71 17.93 19.30
CA ARG A 179 2.84 18.74 18.45
C ARG A 179 2.84 20.15 19.05
N PRO A 180 3.55 21.14 18.48
CA PRO A 180 3.32 22.52 18.88
C PRO A 180 1.83 22.80 18.70
N ASN A 181 1.22 23.39 19.72
CA ASN A 181 -0.20 23.65 19.81
C ASN A 181 -0.60 24.69 18.74
N LYS A 182 -0.78 24.25 17.48
CA LYS A 182 -1.17 25.10 16.35
C LYS A 182 -2.03 24.31 15.35
N ASP A 183 -3.21 24.84 15.09
CA ASP A 183 -4.22 24.45 14.08
C ASP A 183 -3.74 24.52 12.61
N TYR A 184 -2.46 24.24 12.32
CA TYR A 184 -1.85 24.45 11.01
C TYR A 184 -0.98 23.26 10.55
N ALA A 185 -1.30 22.04 10.98
CA ALA A 185 -0.40 20.89 10.87
C ALA A 185 -0.82 19.79 9.87
N ASP A 186 -1.82 19.99 9.02
CA ASP A 186 -2.26 18.94 8.08
C ASP A 186 -1.68 19.07 6.66
N ALA A 187 -0.96 20.16 6.33
CA ALA A 187 -0.51 20.43 4.96
C ALA A 187 1.01 20.39 4.73
N TYR A 188 1.84 20.37 5.78
CA TYR A 188 3.31 20.49 5.66
C TYR A 188 4.10 19.41 6.43
N ASP A 189 3.52 18.23 6.61
CA ASP A 189 4.19 17.09 7.25
C ASP A 189 5.37 16.53 6.42
N TYR A 190 5.57 17.05 5.20
CA TYR A 190 6.64 16.62 4.29
C TYR A 190 8.04 17.15 4.64
N TYR A 191 8.15 18.20 5.48
CA TYR A 191 9.44 18.88 5.75
C TYR A 191 9.84 18.93 7.22
N SER A 192 9.03 18.39 8.13
CA SER A 192 9.31 18.45 9.57
C SER A 192 9.74 17.12 10.17
N GLU A 193 10.16 16.18 9.32
CA GLU A 193 10.64 14.85 9.71
C GLU A 193 11.69 14.98 10.83
N PHE A 194 11.33 14.52 12.02
CA PHE A 194 12.23 14.50 13.15
C PHE A 194 13.24 13.39 12.94
N ARG A 195 14.47 13.76 12.56
CA ARG A 195 15.53 12.79 12.27
C ARG A 195 16.57 12.85 13.38
N ILE A 196 16.44 11.92 14.33
CA ILE A 196 17.54 11.53 15.21
C ILE A 196 18.39 10.56 14.41
N GLU A 197 19.55 11.01 13.95
CA GLU A 197 20.44 10.15 13.15
C GLU A 197 21.46 9.42 14.01
N ASN A 198 21.88 10.02 15.13
CA ASN A 198 22.82 9.41 16.06
C ASN A 198 22.44 9.67 17.52
N ILE A 199 22.60 8.62 18.33
CA ILE A 199 22.39 8.62 19.78
C ILE A 199 23.75 8.40 20.44
N PHE A 200 24.16 9.31 21.30
CA PHE A 200 25.43 9.27 22.02
C PHE A 200 25.20 8.95 23.51
N ASP A 201 26.14 8.26 24.14
CA ASP A 201 26.04 7.93 25.56
C ASP A 201 26.48 9.10 26.47
N ASP A 202 27.48 9.88 26.03
CA ASP A 202 27.98 11.09 26.70
C ASP A 202 28.36 12.18 25.69
N PHE A 203 28.54 13.41 26.18
CA PHE A 203 29.03 14.54 25.40
C PHE A 203 30.57 14.55 25.33
N ASN A 204 31.13 14.40 24.12
CA ASN A 204 32.58 14.33 23.86
C ASN A 204 32.95 15.04 22.54
N ASP A 205 34.24 14.99 22.15
CA ASP A 205 34.74 15.62 20.92
C ASP A 205 34.11 15.07 19.64
N ASP A 206 33.70 13.80 19.63
CA ASP A 206 33.03 13.18 18.48
C ASP A 206 31.65 13.82 18.24
N VAL A 207 30.94 14.15 19.33
CA VAL A 207 29.66 14.87 19.24
C VAL A 207 29.85 16.26 18.63
N ILE A 208 30.94 16.96 18.99
CA ILE A 208 31.25 18.29 18.45
C ILE A 208 31.60 18.18 16.96
N ALA A 209 32.44 17.21 16.59
CA ALA A 209 32.78 16.95 15.19
C ALA A 209 31.53 16.62 14.37
N TYR A 210 30.63 15.80 14.92
CA TYR A 210 29.34 15.48 14.29
C TYR A 210 28.44 16.71 14.18
N HIS A 211 28.36 17.55 15.22
CA HIS A 211 27.59 18.79 15.18
C HIS A 211 27.99 19.69 14.01
N ASN A 212 29.29 19.85 13.79
CA ASN A 212 29.82 20.71 12.73
C ASN A 212 29.64 20.12 11.33
N GLY A 213 29.48 18.80 11.22
CA GLY A 213 29.29 18.08 9.95
C GLY A 213 27.84 17.78 9.58
N LYS A 214 26.89 17.92 10.53
CA LYS A 214 25.49 17.54 10.32
C LYS A 214 24.76 18.51 9.38
N ARG A 215 23.73 18.02 8.69
CA ARG A 215 22.87 18.84 7.83
C ARG A 215 21.79 19.54 8.63
N TYR A 216 21.21 20.57 8.01
CA TYR A 216 20.05 21.27 8.58
C TYR A 216 18.89 20.29 8.81
N GLY A 217 18.35 20.28 10.03
CA GLY A 217 17.27 19.38 10.45
C GLY A 217 17.72 18.09 11.15
N GLU A 218 19.01 17.72 11.09
CA GLU A 218 19.54 16.57 11.82
C GLU A 218 19.72 16.91 13.31
N LYS A 219 19.13 16.08 14.17
CA LYS A 219 19.17 16.22 15.63
C LYS A 219 20.14 15.19 16.21
N ILE A 220 20.94 15.63 17.18
CA ILE A 220 21.80 14.79 18.02
C ILE A 220 20.99 14.42 19.26
N ALA A 221 20.96 13.14 19.60
CA ALA A 221 20.29 12.66 20.80
C ALA A 221 21.26 11.93 21.75
N PHE A 222 20.83 11.78 22.99
CA PHE A 222 21.59 11.17 24.07
C PHE A 222 20.72 10.21 24.87
N ARG A 223 21.32 9.16 25.43
CA ARG A 223 20.60 8.23 26.32
C ARG A 223 20.29 8.81 27.70
N SER A 224 21.12 9.74 28.17
CA SER A 224 20.97 10.37 29.48
C SER A 224 20.64 11.86 29.34
N LYS A 225 19.84 12.36 30.28
CA LYS A 225 19.52 13.79 30.37
C LYS A 225 20.77 14.61 30.65
N GLU A 226 21.67 14.07 31.47
CA GLU A 226 22.91 14.71 31.90
C GLU A 226 23.86 14.94 30.73
N ALA A 227 24.04 13.95 29.85
CA ALA A 227 24.83 14.11 28.63
C ALA A 227 24.22 15.16 27.69
N CYS A 228 22.90 15.11 27.51
CA CYS A 228 22.20 16.12 26.70
C CYS A 228 22.32 17.52 27.31
N GLN A 229 22.30 17.65 28.63
CA GLN A 229 22.48 18.93 29.31
C GLN A 229 23.86 19.52 29.04
N LYS A 230 24.94 18.72 29.12
CA LYS A 230 26.30 19.19 28.78
C LYS A 230 26.37 19.74 27.35
N TYR A 231 25.70 19.08 26.40
CA TYR A 231 25.61 19.54 25.03
C TYR A 231 24.77 20.82 24.88
N CYS A 232 23.65 20.94 25.60
CA CYS A 232 22.86 22.16 25.65
C CYS A 232 23.66 23.34 26.23
N ASP A 233 24.42 23.11 27.31
CA ASP A 233 25.29 24.10 27.92
C ASP A 233 26.35 24.58 26.93
N TRP A 234 26.96 23.66 26.18
CA TRP A 234 27.88 23.99 25.10
C TRP A 234 27.22 24.84 24.01
N LEU A 235 26.01 24.50 23.56
CA LEU A 235 25.24 25.32 22.59
C LEU A 235 24.91 26.71 23.14
N ASN A 236 24.53 26.80 24.42
CA ASN A 236 24.15 28.04 25.08
C ASN A 236 25.34 28.97 25.38
N VAL A 237 26.58 28.46 25.40
CA VAL A 237 27.79 29.29 25.59
C VAL A 237 28.27 29.85 24.25
N ASN A 238 28.16 29.08 23.17
CA ASN A 238 28.62 29.49 21.84
C ASN A 238 27.63 30.47 21.18
N GLU A 239 28.04 31.72 21.01
CA GLU A 239 27.21 32.77 20.41
C GLU A 239 26.80 32.47 18.96
N GLU A 240 27.56 31.64 18.25
CA GLU A 240 27.25 31.21 16.88
C GLU A 240 25.96 30.36 16.79
N TYR A 241 25.50 29.79 17.90
CA TYR A 241 24.34 28.88 17.93
C TYR A 241 23.11 29.44 18.66
N LYS A 242 23.20 30.66 19.21
CA LYS A 242 22.09 31.41 19.85
C LYS A 242 21.20 32.11 18.82
#